data_AF-A0A7Y3H9B7-F1
#
_entry.id   AF-A0A7Y3H9B7-F1
#
_cell.length_a   1.000
_cell.length_b   1.000
_cell.length_c   1.000
_cell.angle_alpha   90.00
_cell.angle_beta   90.00
_cell.angle_gamma   90.00
#
_symmetry.space_group_name_H-M   'P 1'
#
loop_
_entity.id
_entity.type
_entity.pdbx_description
1 polymer ?
#
loop_
_entity_poly.entity_id
_entity_poly.type
_entity_poly.pdbx_seq_one_letter_code
_entity_poly.pdbx_strand_id
1 'polypeptide(L)' 'DSGTESSIMGGIHQDGLSIMVGKSGLILLRDSNGEFQVSSHSSGVDFSSVAHMGARRFILVGEDGIHHWPEVDMELSP' A
#
# COMPACT_ATOMS: atom_id res chain seq x y z
N ASP A 1 15.76 5.77 0.04
CA ASP A 1 15.83 4.37 0.51
C ASP A 1 14.39 3.89 0.73
N SER A 2 14.04 2.67 0.39
CA SER A 2 12.69 2.11 0.61
C SER A 2 12.46 1.64 2.05
N GLY A 3 13.52 1.45 2.83
CA GLY A 3 13.44 0.93 4.20
C GLY A 3 13.04 -0.55 4.31
N THR A 4 13.08 -1.30 3.20
CA THR A 4 12.72 -2.73 3.16
C THR A 4 13.61 -3.50 2.17
N GLU A 5 13.91 -4.75 2.53
CA GLU A 5 14.58 -5.71 1.65
C GLU A 5 13.58 -6.63 0.93
N SER A 6 12.28 -6.51 1.21
CA SER A 6 11.26 -7.32 0.57
C SER A 6 11.06 -6.94 -0.90
N SER A 7 10.62 -7.92 -1.70
CA SER A 7 10.36 -7.69 -3.13
C SER A 7 9.16 -6.78 -3.32
N ILE A 8 9.38 -5.66 -4.03
CA ILE A 8 8.32 -4.76 -4.50
C ILE A 8 7.83 -5.28 -5.85
N MET A 9 6.51 -5.42 -6.01
CA MET A 9 5.90 -6.10 -7.16
C MET A 9 4.92 -5.20 -7.92
N GLY A 10 4.26 -4.27 -7.24
CA GLY A 10 3.31 -3.34 -7.85
C GLY A 10 3.40 -1.95 -7.23
N GLY A 11 2.91 -0.93 -7.93
CA GLY A 11 2.86 0.42 -7.41
C GLY A 11 2.14 1.40 -8.32
N ILE A 12 1.69 2.51 -7.73
CA ILE A 12 1.13 3.66 -8.43
C ILE A 12 1.65 4.96 -7.83
N HIS A 13 1.72 6.00 -8.66
CA HIS A 13 1.98 7.37 -8.23
C HIS A 13 0.86 8.27 -8.75
N GLN A 14 0.17 8.97 -7.86
CA GLN A 14 -0.91 9.88 -8.21
C GLN A 14 -0.99 11.02 -7.20
N ASP A 15 -1.18 12.26 -7.67
CA ASP A 15 -1.41 13.44 -6.83
C ASP A 15 -0.32 13.66 -5.76
N GLY A 16 0.93 13.32 -6.10
CA GLY A 16 2.08 13.42 -5.19
C GLY A 16 2.19 12.28 -4.18
N LEU A 17 1.31 11.28 -4.22
CA LEU A 17 1.34 10.10 -3.37
C LEU A 17 1.83 8.89 -4.16
N SER A 18 2.90 8.26 -3.68
CA SER A 18 3.34 6.95 -4.15
C SER A 18 2.89 5.88 -3.17
N ILE A 19 2.30 4.81 -3.70
CA ILE A 19 2.10 3.55 -2.97
C ILE A 19 2.74 2.42 -3.76
N MET A 20 3.46 1.54 -3.08
CA MET A 20 3.98 0.30 -3.65
C MET A 20 3.60 -0.86 -2.75
N VAL A 21 3.44 -2.02 -3.36
CA VAL A 21 3.07 -3.27 -2.68
C VAL A 21 3.99 -4.39 -3.09
N GLY A 22 4.07 -5.42 -2.25
CA GLY A 22 4.94 -6.54 -2.50
C GLY A 22 4.62 -7.76 -1.65
N LYS A 23 5.66 -8.54 -1.37
CA LYS A 23 5.52 -9.81 -0.65
C LYS A 23 5.12 -9.64 0.80
N SER A 24 4.46 -10.68 1.32
CA SER A 24 4.10 -10.83 2.74
C SER A 24 3.32 -9.63 3.28
N GLY A 25 2.42 -9.08 2.46
CA GLY A 25 1.61 -7.92 2.80
C GLY A 25 2.35 -6.58 2.78
N LEU A 26 3.58 -6.48 2.25
CA LEU A 26 4.35 -5.24 2.20
C LEU A 26 3.55 -4.10 1.56
N ILE A 27 3.52 -2.95 2.22
CA ILE A 27 3.04 -1.67 1.69
C ILE A 27 4.08 -0.60 1.97
N LEU A 28 4.46 0.15 0.95
CA LEU A 28 5.29 1.35 1.05
C LEU A 28 4.47 2.56 0.64
N LEU A 29 4.41 3.58 1.50
CA LEU A 29 3.73 4.84 1.20
C LEU A 29 4.72 6.01 1.24
N ARG A 30 4.62 6.94 0.29
CA ARG A 30 5.40 8.18 0.29
C ARG A 30 4.60 9.34 -0.26
N ASP A 31 4.40 10.37 0.54
CA ASP A 31 3.92 11.67 0.07
C ASP A 31 5.05 12.43 -0.67
N SER A 32 4.72 13.48 -1.42
CA SER A 32 5.57 14.07 -2.47
C SER A 32 7.01 14.38 -2.07
N ASN A 33 7.19 14.81 -0.82
CA ASN A 33 8.48 15.21 -0.25
C ASN A 33 8.88 14.40 1.00
N GLY A 34 8.19 13.29 1.28
CA GLY A 34 8.45 12.45 2.45
C GLY A 34 9.48 11.35 2.21
N GLU A 35 9.82 10.64 3.27
CA GLU A 35 10.46 9.33 3.20
C GLU A 35 9.43 8.22 2.95
N PHE A 36 9.89 7.03 2.55
CA PHE A 36 9.02 5.86 2.50
C PHE A 36 8.63 5.41 3.91
N GLN A 37 7.32 5.24 4.11
CA GLN A 37 6.76 4.62 5.30
C GLN A 37 6.45 3.16 4.98
N VAL A 38 7.02 2.26 5.77
CA VAL A 38 6.82 0.82 5.64
C VAL A 38 5.64 0.39 6.51
N SER A 39 4.71 -0.35 5.93
CA SER A 39 3.57 -0.97 6.61
C SER A 39 3.37 -2.39 6.09
N SER A 40 2.58 -3.17 6.81
CA SER A 40 2.18 -4.53 6.42
C SER A 40 0.68 -4.67 6.54
N HIS A 41 0.05 -5.18 5.49
CA HIS A 41 -1.35 -5.57 5.49
C HIS A 41 -1.53 -6.86 6.31
N SER A 42 -2.58 -6.93 7.13
CA SER A 42 -2.80 -8.06 8.06
C SER A 42 -3.01 -9.41 7.36
N SER A 43 -3.45 -9.40 6.09
CA SER A 43 -3.61 -10.63 5.30
C SER A 43 -2.29 -11.35 4.99
N GLY A 44 -1.16 -10.64 4.99
CA GLY A 44 0.14 -11.23 4.62
C GLY A 44 0.25 -11.66 3.15
N VAL A 45 -0.67 -11.25 2.29
CA VAL A 45 -0.74 -11.64 0.88
C VAL A 45 0.41 -11.07 0.07
N ASP A 46 0.93 -11.84 -0.89
CA ASP A 46 1.82 -11.34 -1.94
C ASP A 46 1.00 -10.51 -2.94
N PHE A 47 1.07 -9.19 -2.81
CA PHE A 47 0.36 -8.26 -3.69
C PHE A 47 1.17 -7.95 -4.94
N SER A 48 0.49 -7.94 -6.09
CA SER A 48 1.10 -7.71 -7.40
C SER A 48 0.62 -6.41 -8.07
N SER A 49 -0.49 -5.82 -7.60
CA SER A 49 -1.03 -4.60 -8.17
C SER A 49 -1.76 -3.76 -7.13
N VAL A 50 -1.85 -2.46 -7.41
CA VAL A 50 -2.55 -1.48 -6.57
C VAL A 50 -3.29 -0.47 -7.45
N ALA A 51 -4.48 -0.07 -7.04
CA ALA A 51 -5.30 0.96 -7.69
C ALA A 51 -5.78 1.99 -6.65
N HIS A 52 -5.79 3.27 -7.03
CA HIS A 52 -6.28 4.35 -6.17
C HIS A 52 -7.80 4.47 -6.31
N MET A 53 -8.50 4.52 -5.17
CA MET A 53 -9.96 4.72 -5.09
C MET A 53 -10.36 6.15 -4.75
N GLY A 54 -9.40 7.05 -4.56
CA GLY A 54 -9.64 8.38 -4.00
C GLY A 54 -9.62 8.39 -2.47
N ALA A 55 -9.51 9.59 -1.88
CA ALA A 55 -9.46 9.80 -0.43
C ALA A 55 -8.40 8.93 0.30
N ARG A 56 -7.23 8.71 -0.33
CA ARG A 56 -6.13 7.87 0.20
C ARG A 56 -6.55 6.42 0.50
N ARG A 57 -7.54 5.90 -0.22
CA ARG A 57 -7.94 4.49 -0.21
C ARG A 57 -7.46 3.79 -1.45
N PHE A 58 -7.09 2.53 -1.29
CA PHE A 58 -6.44 1.73 -2.31
C PHE A 58 -7.03 0.33 -2.36
N ILE A 59 -7.16 -0.20 -3.57
CA ILE A 59 -7.38 -1.64 -3.80
C ILE A 59 -6.03 -2.29 -4.04
N LEU A 60 -5.77 -3.38 -3.34
CA LEU A 60 -4.59 -4.24 -3.50
C LEU A 60 -5.05 -5.59 -4.07
N VAL A 61 -4.31 -6.11 -5.06
CA VAL A 61 -4.65 -7.40 -5.69
C VAL A 61 -3.45 -8.34 -5.63
N GLY A 62 -3.68 -9.58 -5.20
CA GLY A 62 -2.65 -10.58 -4.97
C GLY A 62 -3.17 -12.02 -5.00
N GLU A 63 -2.37 -12.95 -4.49
CA GLU A 63 -2.64 -14.40 -4.54
C GLU A 63 -3.99 -14.82 -3.91
N ASP A 64 -4.45 -14.10 -2.88
CA ASP A 64 -5.73 -14.37 -2.20
C ASP A 64 -6.87 -13.42 -2.63
N GLY A 65 -6.72 -12.74 -3.77
CA GLY A 65 -7.76 -11.90 -4.36
C GLY A 65 -7.59 -10.41 -4.07
N ILE A 66 -8.68 -9.76 -3.69
CA ILE A 66 -8.80 -8.30 -3.61
C ILE A 66 -8.91 -7.86 -2.15
N HIS A 67 -8.06 -6.91 -1.75
CA HIS A 67 -8.02 -6.31 -0.42
C HIS A 67 -8.06 -4.79 -0.51
N HIS A 68 -8.42 -4.10 0.57
CA HIS A 68 -8.38 -2.64 0.66
C HIS A 68 -7.33 -2.19 1.66
N TRP A 69 -6.72 -1.03 1.40
CA TRP A 69 -5.84 -0.37 2.35
C TRP A 69 -6.11 1.15 2.36
N PRO A 70 -6.06 1.83 3.53
CA PRO A 70 -5.84 1.28 4.87
C PRO A 70 -6.96 0.33 5.32
N GLU A 71 -6.63 -0.66 6.15
CA GLU A 71 -7.58 -1.71 6.57
C GLU A 71 -8.69 -1.18 7.49
N VAL A 72 -8.38 -0.10 8.21
CA VAL A 72 -9.32 0.68 9.01
C VAL A 72 -9.50 2.06 8.39
N ASP A 73 -10.76 2.48 8.26
CA ASP A 73 -11.09 3.83 7.83
C ASP A 73 -10.66 4.82 8.91
N MET A 74 -9.75 5.73 8.56
CA MET A 74 -9.23 6.75 9.49
C MET A 74 -10.29 7.78 9.93
N GLU A 75 -11.51 7.77 9.35
CA GLU A 75 -12.60 8.69 9.70
C GLU A 75 -13.42 8.28 10.94
N LEU A 76 -13.11 7.15 11.59
CA LEU A 76 -13.82 6.69 12.80
C LEU A 76 -12.97 6.78 14.08
N SER A 77 -12.10 7.77 14.18
CA SER A 77 -11.52 8.14 15.48
C SER A 77 -12.51 9.06 16.23
N PRO A 78 -12.99 8.70 17.43
CA PRO A 78 -13.95 9.51 18.19
C PRO A 78 -13.39 10.87 18.64
#